data_AF-A0A2P2JST6-F1
#
_entry.id   AF-A0A2P2JST6-F1
#
_cell.length_a   1.000
_cell.length_b   1.000
_cell.length_c   1.000
_cell.angle_alpha   90.00
_cell.angle_beta   90.00
_cell.angle_gamma   90.00
#
_symmetry.space_group_name_H-M   'P 1'
#
loop_
_entity.id
_entity.type
_entity.pdbx_description
1 polymer ?
#
loop_
_entity_poly.entity_id
_entity_poly.type
_entity_poly.pdbx_seq_one_letter_code
_entity_poly.pdbx_strand_id
1 'polypeptide(L)' 'MAIAAIAKRRKLLNDEVIISLADSSWEILDISGSDVTDSGLAKVAESCKFLRAVDIRYSGLKYY' A
#
# COMPACT_ATOMS: atom_id res chain seq x y z
N MET A 1 7.49 -5.77 5.36
CA MET A 1 6.02 -5.96 5.46
C MET A 1 5.40 -5.88 6.87
N ALA A 2 6.09 -6.27 7.96
CA ALA A 2 5.46 -6.30 9.30
C ALA A 2 4.85 -4.95 9.73
N ILE A 3 5.54 -3.83 9.52
CA ILE A 3 5.06 -2.49 9.91
C ILE A 3 3.82 -2.09 9.09
N ALA A 4 3.81 -2.31 7.77
CA ALA A 4 2.65 -2.04 6.93
C ALA A 4 1.41 -2.83 7.38
N ALA A 5 1.60 -4.11 7.73
CA ALA A 5 0.52 -4.96 8.26
C ALA A 5 0.00 -4.47 9.63
N ILE A 6 0.88 -3.93 10.49
CA ILE A 6 0.48 -3.33 11.77
C ILE A 6 -0.30 -2.04 11.53
N ALA A 7 0.21 -1.14 10.68
CA ALA A 7 -0.46 0.11 10.32
C ALA A 7 -1.88 -0.15 9.78
N LYS A 8 -2.03 -1.16 8.89
CA LYS A 8 -3.34 -1.58 8.36
C LYS A 8 -4.31 -1.98 9.47
N ARG A 9 -3.90 -2.91 10.35
CA ARG A 9 -4.74 -3.41 11.46
C ARG A 9 -5.12 -2.32 12.45
N ARG A 10 -4.34 -1.25 12.53
CA ARG A 10 -4.59 -0.09 13.40
C ARG A 10 -5.34 1.05 12.70
N LYS A 11 -5.75 0.88 11.44
CA LYS A 11 -6.38 1.94 10.61
C LYS A 11 -5.50 3.19 10.48
N LEU A 12 -4.19 2.98 10.36
CA LEU A 12 -3.19 4.03 10.18
C LEU A 12 -2.50 3.95 8.83
N LEU A 13 -2.89 3.01 7.97
CA LEU A 13 -2.27 2.86 6.66
C LEU A 13 -2.91 3.84 5.67
N ASN A 14 -2.14 4.84 5.28
CA ASN A 14 -2.46 5.87 4.29
C ASN A 14 -1.26 6.10 3.36
N ASP A 15 -1.39 7.03 2.41
CA ASP A 15 -0.35 7.35 1.43
C ASP A 15 1.01 7.67 2.06
N GLU A 16 1.06 8.57 3.04
CA GLU A 16 2.30 8.99 3.70
C GLU A 16 3.03 7.81 4.36
N VAL A 17 2.27 6.97 5.05
CA VAL A 17 2.81 5.80 5.76
C VAL A 17 3.29 4.75 4.77
N ILE A 18 2.52 4.41 3.73
CA ILE A 18 2.93 3.36 2.80
C ILE A 18 4.12 3.79 1.94
N ILE A 19 4.18 5.07 1.52
CA ILE A 19 5.31 5.62 0.77
C ILE A 19 6.59 5.56 1.61
N SER A 20 6.51 5.91 2.90
CA SER A 20 7.66 5.88 3.80
C SER A 20 8.16 4.47 4.10
N LEU A 21 7.29 3.46 3.98
CA LEU A 21 7.62 2.05 4.20
C LEU A 21 8.02 1.30 2.93
N ALA A 22 7.79 1.90 1.76
CA ALA A 22 8.00 1.26 0.47
C ALA A 22 9.45 0.77 0.33
N ASP A 23 9.60 -0.50 0.00
CA ASP A 23 10.89 -1.16 -0.13
C ASP A 23 10.92 -1.95 -1.45
N SER A 24 12.06 -1.95 -2.12
CA SER A 24 12.19 -2.59 -3.43
C SER A 24 11.91 -4.10 -3.35
N SER A 25 12.17 -4.75 -2.21
CA SER A 25 12.03 -6.19 -2.01
C SER A 25 10.57 -6.67 -1.91
N TRP A 26 9.57 -5.78 -1.97
CA TRP A 26 8.18 -6.18 -1.82
C TRP A 26 7.65 -6.92 -3.05
N GLU A 27 7.17 -8.14 -2.85
CA GLU A 27 6.52 -8.95 -3.91
C GLU A 27 5.00 -8.93 -3.81
N ILE A 28 4.45 -8.83 -2.60
CA ILE A 28 3.01 -8.82 -2.33
C ILE A 28 2.70 -7.67 -1.39
N LEU A 29 1.70 -6.88 -1.75
CA LEU A 29 1.23 -5.75 -0.96
C LEU A 29 -0.27 -5.89 -0.66
N ASP A 30 -0.64 -5.75 0.60
CA ASP A 30 -2.03 -5.73 1.03
C ASP A 30 -2.36 -4.35 1.63
N ILE A 31 -3.11 -3.56 0.87
CA ILE A 31 -3.64 -2.24 1.26
C ILE A 31 -5.16 -2.27 1.40
N SER A 32 -5.76 -3.47 1.55
CA SER A 32 -7.20 -3.60 1.71
C SER A 32 -7.70 -2.90 2.97
N GLY A 33 -8.85 -2.23 2.87
CA GLY A 33 -9.47 -1.51 4.00
C GLY A 33 -8.61 -0.35 4.54
N SER A 34 -7.71 0.21 3.71
CA SER A 34 -6.83 1.31 4.07
C SER A 34 -7.23 2.61 3.36
N ASP A 35 -6.68 3.74 3.82
CA ASP A 35 -6.89 5.06 3.22
C ASP A 35 -5.85 5.36 2.12
N VAL A 36 -5.18 4.33 1.59
CA VAL A 36 -4.24 4.47 0.47
C VAL A 36 -5.02 4.78 -0.81
N THR A 37 -4.58 5.81 -1.53
CA THR A 37 -5.18 6.28 -2.77
C THR A 37 -4.45 5.73 -4.00
N ASP A 38 -5.04 5.94 -5.19
CA ASP A 38 -4.39 5.61 -6.47
C ASP A 38 -3.03 6.31 -6.64
N SER A 39 -2.93 7.57 -6.19
CA SER A 39 -1.70 8.36 -6.24
C SER A 39 -0.63 7.82 -5.29
N GLY A 40 -1.02 7.43 -4.08
CA GLY A 40 -0.11 6.79 -3.12
C GLY A 40 0.42 5.46 -3.63
N LEU A 41 -0.47 4.62 -4.18
CA LEU A 41 -0.08 3.34 -4.78
C LEU A 41 0.85 3.52 -5.98
N ALA A 42 0.57 4.49 -6.86
CA ALA A 42 1.45 4.81 -7.98
C ALA A 42 2.86 5.18 -7.50
N LYS A 43 2.96 5.96 -6.42
CA LYS A 43 4.26 6.32 -5.82
C LYS A 43 4.98 5.12 -5.22
N VAL A 44 4.28 4.22 -4.55
CA VAL A 44 4.85 2.96 -4.03
C VAL A 44 5.40 2.09 -5.16
N ALA A 45 4.72 2.03 -6.31
CA ALA A 45 5.16 1.29 -7.49
C ALA A 45 6.44 1.87 -8.14
N GLU A 46 6.77 3.14 -7.87
CA GLU A 46 8.06 3.70 -8.26
C GLU A 46 9.23 3.04 -7.51
N SER A 47 9.04 2.63 -6.26
CA SER A 47 10.08 1.98 -5.44
C SER A 47 10.02 0.45 -5.49
N CYS A 48 8.81 -0.12 -5.45
CA CYS A 48 8.58 -1.56 -5.27
C CYS A 48 8.55 -2.30 -6.62
N LYS A 49 9.70 -2.41 -7.29
CA LYS A 49 9.83 -2.97 -8.66
C LYS A 49 9.52 -4.46 -8.78
N PHE A 50 9.53 -5.19 -7.66
CA PHE A 50 9.25 -6.63 -7.62
C PHE A 50 7.81 -6.95 -7.23
N LEU A 51 6.90 -5.97 -7.13
CA LEU A 51 5.49 -6.24 -6.83
C LEU A 51 4.83 -7.09 -7.92
N ARG A 52 4.18 -8.17 -7.49
CA ARG A 52 3.49 -9.14 -8.34
C ARG A 52 2.00 -9.24 -8.04
N ALA A 53 1.60 -8.92 -6.81
CA ALA A 53 0.22 -8.94 -6.38
C ALA A 53 -0.08 -7.78 -5.42
N VAL A 54 -1.22 -7.14 -5.61
CA VAL A 54 -1.71 -6.08 -4.74
C VAL A 54 -3.18 -6.33 -4.39
N ASP A 55 -3.49 -6.44 -3.10
CA ASP A 55 -4.88 -6.47 -2.62
C ASP A 55 -5.36 -5.05 -2.31
N ILE A 56 -6.33 -4.59 -3.09
CA ILE A 56 -6.88 -3.22 -3.05
C ILE A 56 -8.34 -3.18 -2.57
N ARG A 57 -8.91 -4.28 -2.07
CA ARG A 57 -10.34 -4.31 -1.71
C ARG A 57 -10.65 -3.32 -0.58
N TYR A 58 -11.73 -2.55 -0.74
CA TYR A 58 -12.16 -1.54 0.25
C TYR A 58 -11.09 -0.49 0.60
N SER A 59 -10.11 -0.29 -0.28
CA SER A 59 -9.11 0.77 -0.14
C SER A 59 -9.69 2.12 -0.59
N GLY A 60 -8.96 3.20 -0.33
CA GLY A 60 -9.29 4.55 -0.81
C GLY A 60 -9.20 4.75 -2.33
N LEU A 61 -8.97 3.69 -3.11
CA LEU A 61 -8.94 3.72 -4.57
C LEU A 61 -10.35 4.00 -5.12
N LYS A 62 -10.47 5.01 -5.99
CA LYS A 62 -11.76 5.35 -6.61
C LYS A 62 -11.92 4.57 -7.91
N TYR A 63 -12.89 3.66 -7.94
CA TYR A 63 -13.31 2.99 -9.17
C TYR A 63 -13.93 4.04 -10.13
N TYR A 64 -13.17 4.48 -11.12
CA TYR A 64 -13.69 5.19 -12.31
C TYR A 64 -14.13 4.18 -13.36
#